data_AF-A0A8T7FEK1-F1
#
_entry.id   AF-A0A8T7FEK1-F1
#
_cell.length_a   1.000
_cell.length_b   1.000
_cell.length_c   1.000
_cell.angle_alpha   90.00
_cell.angle_beta   90.00
_cell.angle_gamma   90.00
#
_symmetry.space_group_name_H-M   'P 1'
#
loop_
_entity.id
_entity.type
_entity.pdbx_description
1 polymer ?
#
loop_
_entity_poly.entity_id
_entity_poly.type
_entity_poly.pdbx_seq_one_letter_code
_entity_poly.pdbx_strand_id
1 'polypeptide(L)'
;MTRSPLAVFLLTGTLILTVSLACASSGTPAAQPTVAVPTATQPEPTVAVTPTPPTGYFKETFDGTLDNWLSFAAKGRLNQASVNVHDGFYVFDLPQQNVSIYSIYAPASYTDVRIDVEVENRGNNKNGVSIVCRYSDKEGWYEASVGNNGLFKIQSAKWDKRHASASYDLIYSGGSNEIRQGRQANTYTFICQGHTLILGINGVLAQQLTDNSLSVREGNIGVGVSSYNVIPVNVGVNSVETREP
;
A
#
# COMPACT_ATOMS: atom_id res chain seq x y z
N MET A 1 -17.89 -34.51 39.51
CA MET A 1 -19.35 -34.25 39.37
C MET A 1 -19.73 -33.23 40.42
N THR A 2 -20.18 -32.04 40.03
CA THR A 2 -21.23 -31.27 40.71
C THR A 2 -21.51 -30.01 39.88
N ARG A 3 -22.76 -29.92 39.42
CA ARG A 3 -23.31 -28.84 38.57
C ARG A 3 -23.68 -27.66 39.47
N SER A 4 -23.50 -26.44 38.97
CA SER A 4 -24.14 -25.24 39.53
C SER A 4 -25.31 -24.82 38.62
N PRO A 5 -26.50 -24.47 39.16
CA PRO A 5 -27.65 -24.10 38.35
C PRO A 5 -27.78 -22.58 38.15
N LEU A 6 -28.48 -22.24 37.06
CA LEU A 6 -29.02 -20.93 36.71
C LEU A 6 -29.95 -20.37 37.78
N ALA A 7 -29.97 -19.04 37.92
CA ALA A 7 -31.13 -18.30 38.39
C ALA A 7 -31.42 -17.11 37.46
N VAL A 8 -32.57 -17.22 36.79
CA VAL A 8 -33.23 -16.22 35.96
C VAL A 8 -33.93 -15.21 36.89
N PHE A 9 -33.79 -13.91 36.62
CA PHE A 9 -34.64 -12.87 37.23
C PHE A 9 -35.39 -12.10 36.15
N LEU A 10 -36.72 -12.25 36.17
CA LEU A 10 -37.73 -11.43 35.52
C LEU A 10 -38.15 -10.29 36.47
N LEU A 11 -38.29 -9.06 35.95
CA LEU A 11 -39.12 -7.96 36.48
C LEU A 11 -39.19 -6.89 35.37
N THR A 12 -40.24 -6.81 34.52
CA THR A 12 -41.58 -6.20 34.66
C THR A 12 -41.63 -4.70 35.01
N GLY A 13 -42.22 -3.91 34.11
CA GLY A 13 -42.90 -2.62 34.37
C GLY A 13 -42.18 -1.38 33.80
N THR A 14 -42.81 -0.35 33.23
CA THR A 14 -44.21 -0.05 32.90
C THR A 14 -44.20 1.14 31.91
N LEU A 15 -45.18 1.13 31.00
CA LEU A 15 -45.58 2.16 30.04
C LEU A 15 -45.93 3.51 30.69
N ILE A 16 -45.44 4.64 30.16
CA ILE A 16 -46.10 5.96 30.30
C ILE A 16 -46.03 6.72 28.96
N LEU A 17 -47.19 6.82 28.32
CA LEU A 17 -47.50 7.67 27.18
C LEU A 17 -47.98 9.02 27.74
N THR A 18 -47.43 10.15 27.29
CA THR A 18 -48.10 11.46 27.46
C THR A 18 -48.07 12.23 26.15
N VAL A 19 -49.27 12.41 25.59
CA VAL A 19 -49.59 13.35 24.51
C VAL A 19 -50.10 14.61 25.18
N SER A 20 -49.54 15.77 24.82
CA SER A 20 -50.15 17.06 25.15
C SER A 20 -50.21 17.94 23.89
N LEU A 21 -51.41 18.47 23.70
CA LEU A 21 -51.92 19.17 22.53
C LEU A 21 -52.13 20.65 22.89
N ALA A 22 -52.11 21.51 21.86
CA ALA A 22 -52.49 22.94 21.85
C ALA A 22 -51.37 23.94 22.22
N CYS A 23 -51.27 25.14 21.64
CA CYS A 23 -52.29 25.98 21.02
C CYS A 23 -51.66 26.93 19.99
N ALA A 24 -52.39 27.22 18.91
CA ALA A 24 -52.05 28.28 17.95
C ALA A 24 -52.43 29.65 18.54
N SER A 25 -51.55 30.66 18.39
CA SER A 25 -51.92 32.07 18.48
C SER A 25 -51.15 32.87 17.44
N SER A 26 -51.90 33.60 16.64
CA SER A 26 -51.50 34.50 15.58
C SER A 26 -51.10 35.85 16.15
N GLY A 27 -49.86 36.25 15.89
CA GLY A 27 -49.37 37.61 16.13
C GLY A 27 -48.27 37.92 15.13
N THR A 28 -48.56 38.80 14.17
CA THR A 28 -47.60 39.29 13.18
C THR A 28 -46.73 40.37 13.83
N PRO A 29 -45.40 40.19 13.97
CA PRO A 29 -44.51 41.26 14.39
C PRO A 29 -44.15 42.11 13.17
N ALA A 30 -44.33 43.42 13.30
CA ALA A 30 -43.90 44.41 12.31
C ALA A 30 -42.40 44.29 12.03
N ALA A 31 -42.01 44.28 10.76
CA ALA A 31 -40.62 44.25 10.33
C ALA A 31 -39.94 45.60 10.66
N GLN A 32 -38.91 45.55 11.49
CA GLN A 32 -37.99 46.66 11.74
C GLN A 32 -36.77 46.48 10.81
N PRO A 33 -36.27 47.53 10.13
CA PRO A 33 -35.16 47.38 9.21
C PRO A 33 -33.84 47.16 9.98
N THR A 34 -33.33 45.93 9.97
CA THR A 34 -32.01 45.61 10.50
C THR A 34 -30.95 46.07 9.51
N VAL A 35 -30.12 47.03 9.92
CA VAL A 35 -28.92 47.44 9.18
C VAL A 35 -27.91 46.29 9.21
N ALA A 36 -27.52 45.79 8.04
CA ALA A 36 -26.53 44.74 7.92
C ALA A 36 -25.14 45.27 8.32
N VAL A 37 -24.57 44.71 9.38
CA VAL A 37 -23.15 44.88 9.72
C VAL A 37 -22.35 43.92 8.82
N PRO A 38 -21.27 44.36 8.13
CA PRO A 38 -20.48 43.46 7.31
C PRO A 38 -19.74 42.46 8.21
N THR A 39 -20.05 41.18 8.03
CA THR A 39 -19.30 40.07 8.62
C THR A 39 -17.89 40.06 8.03
N ALA A 40 -16.88 40.29 8.87
CA ALA A 40 -15.48 40.10 8.47
C ALA A 40 -15.26 38.62 8.16
N THR A 41 -14.94 38.30 6.91
CA THR A 41 -14.62 36.95 6.46
C THR A 41 -13.28 36.53 7.08
N GLN A 42 -13.33 35.58 8.02
CA GLN A 42 -12.14 34.90 8.51
C GLN A 42 -11.54 34.10 7.33
N PRO A 43 -10.24 34.23 7.02
CA PRO A 43 -9.63 33.39 5.99
C PRO A 43 -9.74 31.91 6.42
N GLU A 44 -10.35 31.12 5.56
CA GLU A 44 -10.42 29.66 5.69
C GLU A 44 -8.99 29.09 5.73
N PRO A 45 -8.70 28.10 6.60
CA PRO A 45 -7.39 27.48 6.64
C PRO A 45 -7.07 26.92 5.25
N THR A 46 -6.00 27.45 4.65
CA THR A 46 -5.45 26.95 3.40
C THR A 46 -5.01 25.51 3.63
N VAL A 47 -5.79 24.54 3.16
CA VAL A 47 -5.35 23.16 3.05
C VAL A 47 -4.13 23.18 2.14
N ALA A 48 -3.00 22.70 2.65
CA ALA A 48 -1.79 22.56 1.85
C ALA A 48 -2.12 21.63 0.66
N VAL A 49 -2.23 22.21 -0.52
CA VAL A 49 -2.35 21.44 -1.75
C VAL A 49 -0.97 20.86 -1.99
N THR A 50 -0.80 19.55 -1.73
CA THR A 50 0.41 18.83 -2.16
C THR A 50 0.55 19.06 -3.67
N PRO A 51 1.64 19.68 -4.14
CA PRO A 51 1.77 19.97 -5.56
C PRO A 51 1.92 18.66 -6.33
N THR A 52 0.97 18.38 -7.22
CA THR A 52 1.09 17.31 -8.22
C THR A 52 2.36 17.56 -9.04
N PRO A 53 3.39 16.69 -9.01
CA PRO A 53 4.63 16.93 -9.75
C PRO A 53 4.34 16.91 -11.26
N PRO A 54 4.52 18.03 -11.99
CA PRO A 54 4.29 18.08 -13.43
C PRO A 54 5.39 17.38 -14.25
N THR A 55 6.23 16.57 -13.60
CA THR A 55 7.30 15.77 -14.22
C THR A 55 7.26 14.29 -13.81
N GLY A 56 6.16 13.82 -13.20
CA GLY A 56 5.87 12.39 -12.99
C GLY A 56 6.66 11.66 -11.90
N TYR A 57 7.89 12.06 -11.60
CA TYR A 57 8.76 11.42 -10.60
C TYR A 57 8.59 12.01 -9.19
N PHE A 58 8.81 11.20 -8.13
CA PHE A 58 8.58 11.60 -6.75
C PHE A 58 9.46 10.85 -5.74
N LYS A 59 9.44 11.32 -4.50
CA LYS A 59 9.93 10.58 -3.33
C LYS A 59 8.84 10.53 -2.27
N GLU A 60 8.55 9.33 -1.80
CA GLU A 60 7.64 9.04 -0.69
C GLU A 60 8.46 8.58 0.51
N THR A 61 8.19 9.20 1.66
CA THR A 61 8.78 8.88 2.97
C THR A 61 7.73 8.41 3.98
N PHE A 62 6.47 8.29 3.54
CA PHE A 62 5.33 7.81 4.32
C PHE A 62 5.03 8.63 5.58
N ASP A 63 5.33 9.93 5.54
CA ASP A 63 4.96 10.91 6.57
C ASP A 63 3.48 11.35 6.47
N GLY A 64 2.79 10.98 5.38
CA GLY A 64 1.41 11.34 5.07
C GLY A 64 0.41 10.18 5.14
N THR A 65 -0.71 10.31 4.42
CA THR A 65 -1.71 9.24 4.27
C THR A 65 -1.34 8.27 3.15
N LEU A 66 -1.94 7.08 3.18
CA LEU A 66 -1.75 6.04 2.16
C LEU A 66 -2.80 6.11 1.03
N ASP A 67 -3.49 7.23 0.86
CA ASP A 67 -4.64 7.33 -0.06
C ASP A 67 -4.27 7.07 -1.53
N ASN A 68 -3.01 7.30 -1.89
CA ASN A 68 -2.46 7.06 -3.22
C ASN A 68 -1.94 5.63 -3.44
N TRP A 69 -1.92 4.81 -2.38
CA TRP A 69 -1.32 3.47 -2.37
C TRP A 69 -2.42 2.39 -2.31
N LEU A 70 -2.64 1.71 -3.43
CA LEU A 70 -3.67 0.71 -3.57
C LEU A 70 -3.11 -0.69 -3.32
N SER A 71 -3.57 -1.33 -2.24
CA SER A 71 -3.07 -2.64 -1.81
C SER A 71 -3.91 -3.81 -2.32
N PHE A 72 -3.25 -4.89 -2.73
CA PHE A 72 -3.89 -6.11 -3.18
C PHE A 72 -3.09 -7.36 -2.80
N ALA A 73 -3.72 -8.54 -2.87
CA ALA A 73 -3.04 -9.82 -2.69
C ALA A 73 -2.82 -10.51 -4.04
N ALA A 74 -1.56 -10.69 -4.45
CA ALA A 74 -1.22 -11.50 -5.63
C ALA A 74 -1.30 -13.02 -5.32
N LYS A 75 -1.17 -13.36 -4.04
CA LYS A 75 -1.34 -14.71 -3.49
C LYS A 75 -1.93 -14.62 -2.08
N GLY A 76 -2.90 -15.47 -1.77
CA GLY A 76 -3.63 -15.41 -0.50
C GLY A 76 -4.77 -14.38 -0.56
N ARG A 77 -5.02 -13.68 0.55
CA ARG A 77 -6.06 -12.65 0.67
C ARG A 77 -5.51 -11.46 1.47
N LEU A 78 -5.98 -10.26 1.14
CA LEU A 78 -5.51 -9.02 1.77
C LEU A 78 -5.75 -9.01 3.28
N ASN A 79 -6.87 -9.55 3.75
CA ASN A 79 -7.21 -9.64 5.19
C ASN A 79 -6.35 -10.63 6.00
N GLN A 80 -5.40 -11.32 5.35
CA GLN A 80 -4.41 -12.17 6.03
C GLN A 80 -3.16 -11.40 6.44
N ALA A 81 -3.10 -10.10 6.17
CA ALA A 81 -1.99 -9.22 6.46
C ALA A 81 -2.50 -7.86 6.96
N SER A 82 -1.60 -7.10 7.59
CA SER A 82 -1.77 -5.66 7.82
C SER A 82 -0.81 -4.88 6.95
N VAL A 83 -1.29 -3.77 6.39
CA VAL A 83 -0.49 -2.84 5.60
C VAL A 83 -0.83 -1.43 6.07
N ASN A 84 0.08 -0.79 6.79
CA ASN A 84 -0.18 0.49 7.46
C ASN A 84 1.13 1.25 7.73
N VAL A 85 1.03 2.55 8.01
CA VAL A 85 2.17 3.32 8.50
C VAL A 85 2.34 3.07 10.01
N HIS A 86 3.58 2.84 10.46
CA HIS A 86 3.94 2.70 11.87
C HIS A 86 5.40 3.08 12.09
N ASP A 87 5.69 3.91 13.09
CA ASP A 87 7.03 4.46 13.39
C ASP A 87 7.74 5.11 12.19
N GLY A 88 7.01 5.75 11.27
CA GLY A 88 7.59 6.35 10.06
C GLY A 88 7.95 5.36 8.95
N PHE A 89 7.51 4.09 9.06
CA PHE A 89 7.64 3.10 7.99
C PHE A 89 6.29 2.74 7.41
N TYR A 90 6.25 2.45 6.12
CA TYR A 90 5.13 1.71 5.53
C TYR A 90 5.31 0.21 5.77
N VAL A 91 4.61 -0.32 6.76
CA VAL A 91 4.81 -1.66 7.31
C VAL A 91 3.87 -2.66 6.67
N PHE A 92 4.46 -3.75 6.18
CA PHE A 92 3.78 -4.97 5.77
C PHE A 92 3.97 -6.05 6.84
N ASP A 93 2.89 -6.39 7.55
CA ASP A 93 2.87 -7.45 8.55
C ASP A 93 2.08 -8.66 8.03
N LEU A 94 2.79 -9.75 7.77
CA LEU A 94 2.26 -10.99 7.19
C LEU A 94 2.36 -12.11 8.24
N PRO A 95 1.34 -12.29 9.10
CA PRO A 95 1.31 -13.36 10.10
C PRO A 95 0.95 -14.73 9.52
N GLN A 96 0.51 -14.80 8.26
CA GLN A 96 0.13 -16.03 7.58
C GLN A 96 1.19 -16.48 6.57
N GLN A 97 1.29 -17.79 6.34
CA GLN A 97 2.20 -18.38 5.36
C GLN A 97 1.65 -18.26 3.93
N ASN A 98 2.54 -18.24 2.94
CA ASN A 98 2.20 -18.26 1.51
C ASN A 98 1.31 -17.08 1.06
N VAL A 99 1.52 -15.89 1.63
CA VAL A 99 0.80 -14.67 1.26
C VAL A 99 1.77 -13.72 0.55
N SER A 100 1.29 -13.05 -0.50
CA SER A 100 2.03 -12.01 -1.21
C SER A 100 1.14 -10.79 -1.35
N ILE A 101 1.49 -9.73 -0.61
CA ILE A 101 0.75 -8.46 -0.59
C ILE A 101 1.55 -7.41 -1.31
N TYR A 102 0.87 -6.64 -2.14
CA TYR A 102 1.44 -5.57 -2.94
C TYR A 102 0.71 -4.27 -2.64
N SER A 103 1.39 -3.15 -2.86
CA SER A 103 0.81 -1.83 -2.82
C SER A 103 1.36 -0.98 -3.97
N ILE A 104 0.45 -0.45 -4.78
CA ILE A 104 0.76 0.25 -6.03
C ILE A 104 0.46 1.74 -5.88
N TYR A 105 1.39 2.57 -6.30
CA TYR A 105 1.20 4.02 -6.35
C TYR A 105 0.35 4.40 -7.56
N ALA A 106 -0.93 4.69 -7.34
CA ALA A 106 -1.92 4.93 -8.38
C ALA A 106 -1.75 6.26 -9.18
N PRO A 107 -1.28 7.38 -8.59
CA PRO A 107 -1.30 8.67 -9.29
C PRO A 107 -0.37 8.81 -10.50
N ALA A 108 0.62 7.93 -10.66
CA ALA A 108 1.62 8.05 -11.73
C ALA A 108 1.89 6.72 -12.42
N SER A 109 2.03 6.79 -13.75
CA SER A 109 2.35 5.67 -14.65
C SER A 109 3.61 6.02 -15.45
N TYR A 110 4.41 5.02 -15.79
CA TYR A 110 5.72 5.21 -16.42
C TYR A 110 5.94 4.21 -17.55
N THR A 111 6.47 4.71 -18.67
CA THR A 111 7.13 3.86 -19.67
C THR A 111 8.53 3.55 -19.20
N ASP A 112 9.35 4.54 -18.91
CA ASP A 112 10.71 4.34 -18.42
C ASP A 112 10.88 4.96 -17.03
N VAL A 113 11.44 4.20 -16.08
CA VAL A 113 11.58 4.65 -14.69
C VAL A 113 12.71 3.91 -13.98
N ARG A 114 13.44 4.64 -13.14
CA ARG A 114 14.25 4.10 -12.05
C ARG A 114 13.45 4.17 -10.75
N ILE A 115 13.40 3.07 -10.01
CA ILE A 115 12.72 2.95 -8.73
C ILE A 115 13.75 2.55 -7.68
N ASP A 116 13.95 3.39 -6.68
CA ASP A 116 14.76 3.10 -5.50
C ASP A 116 13.84 2.86 -4.31
N VAL A 117 14.01 1.72 -3.63
CA VAL A 117 13.22 1.36 -2.44
C VAL A 117 14.17 1.06 -1.30
N GLU A 118 13.98 1.75 -0.17
CA GLU A 118 14.67 1.44 1.08
C GLU A 118 13.75 0.63 1.99
N VAL A 119 14.21 -0.55 2.40
CA VAL A 119 13.43 -1.47 3.24
C VAL A 119 14.24 -1.97 4.42
N GLU A 120 13.56 -2.26 5.51
CA GLU A 120 14.12 -2.93 6.69
C GLU A 120 13.35 -4.22 6.95
N ASN A 121 14.08 -5.35 7.03
CA ASN A 121 13.48 -6.55 7.58
C ASN A 121 13.39 -6.44 9.10
N ARG A 122 12.18 -6.50 9.63
CA ARG A 122 11.89 -6.40 11.07
C ARG A 122 11.38 -7.73 11.63
N GLY A 123 11.19 -8.75 10.79
CA GLY A 123 10.72 -10.08 11.16
C GLY A 123 11.68 -11.20 10.77
N ASN A 124 11.11 -12.34 10.40
CA ASN A 124 11.87 -13.53 9.96
C ASN A 124 12.47 -13.36 8.57
N ASN A 125 13.65 -13.95 8.34
CA ASN A 125 14.40 -13.84 7.07
C ASN A 125 13.78 -14.61 5.89
N LYS A 126 12.83 -15.52 6.13
CA LYS A 126 12.14 -16.21 5.02
C LYS A 126 11.00 -15.35 4.47
N ASN A 127 11.41 -14.27 3.81
CA ASN A 127 10.54 -13.34 3.13
C ASN A 127 11.13 -12.95 1.77
N GLY A 128 10.32 -12.24 0.98
CA GLY A 128 10.77 -11.58 -0.23
C GLY A 128 10.18 -10.18 -0.33
N VAL A 129 10.97 -9.23 -0.84
CA VAL A 129 10.55 -7.88 -1.18
C VAL A 129 10.53 -7.76 -2.69
N SER A 130 9.40 -7.36 -3.25
CA SER A 130 9.22 -7.15 -4.69
C SER A 130 9.18 -5.65 -5.00
N ILE A 131 10.01 -5.19 -5.94
CA ILE A 131 9.93 -3.86 -6.52
C ILE A 131 9.15 -3.99 -7.83
N VAL A 132 7.98 -3.37 -7.89
CA VAL A 132 7.04 -3.47 -9.02
C VAL A 132 7.24 -2.33 -9.98
N CYS A 133 7.32 -2.66 -11.26
CA CYS A 133 7.48 -1.71 -12.36
C CYS A 133 6.44 -2.00 -13.45
N ARG A 134 5.88 -0.92 -14.02
CA ARG A 134 4.87 -0.96 -15.10
C ARG A 134 3.67 -1.85 -14.74
N TYR A 135 3.10 -1.67 -13.55
CA TYR A 135 1.87 -2.37 -13.16
C TYR A 135 0.67 -1.90 -13.97
N SER A 136 -0.01 -2.86 -14.59
CA SER A 136 -1.24 -2.72 -15.33
C SER A 136 -2.18 -3.87 -14.98
N ASP A 137 -3.41 -3.58 -14.59
CA ASP A 137 -4.40 -4.61 -14.28
C ASP A 137 -4.71 -5.51 -15.50
N LYS A 138 -4.51 -5.00 -16.71
CA LYS A 138 -4.76 -5.74 -17.96
C LYS A 138 -3.55 -6.52 -18.45
N GLU A 139 -2.36 -5.91 -18.40
CA GLU A 139 -1.15 -6.48 -19.01
C GLU A 139 -0.28 -7.25 -18.00
N GLY A 140 -0.43 -6.97 -16.70
CA GLY A 140 0.43 -7.52 -15.65
C GLY A 140 1.47 -6.50 -15.17
N TRP A 141 2.61 -6.99 -14.69
CA TRP A 141 3.73 -6.14 -14.26
C TRP A 141 5.09 -6.83 -14.42
N TYR A 142 6.17 -6.05 -14.37
CA TYR A 142 7.50 -6.57 -14.08
C TYR A 142 7.81 -6.41 -12.59
N GLU A 143 8.58 -7.34 -12.04
CA GLU A 143 9.16 -7.16 -10.71
C GLU A 143 10.56 -7.75 -10.58
N ALA A 144 11.35 -7.10 -9.74
CA ALA A 144 12.49 -7.72 -9.10
C ALA A 144 12.08 -8.17 -7.70
N SER A 145 12.14 -9.47 -7.41
CA SER A 145 11.86 -10.03 -6.09
C SER A 145 13.15 -10.43 -5.41
N VAL A 146 13.48 -9.80 -4.29
CA VAL A 146 14.71 -10.01 -3.52
C VAL A 146 14.37 -10.71 -2.21
N GLY A 147 14.89 -11.91 -2.03
CA GLY A 147 14.75 -12.69 -0.81
C GLY A 147 15.81 -12.32 0.22
N ASN A 148 15.44 -12.29 1.49
CA ASN A 148 16.37 -12.09 2.62
C ASN A 148 17.23 -13.36 2.92
N ASN A 149 17.43 -14.18 1.90
CA ASN A 149 18.32 -15.35 1.86
C ASN A 149 19.44 -15.18 0.82
N GLY A 150 19.60 -13.98 0.24
CA GLY A 150 20.65 -13.68 -0.73
C GLY A 150 20.30 -14.04 -2.18
N LEU A 151 19.06 -14.47 -2.45
CA LEU A 151 18.59 -14.79 -3.79
C LEU A 151 17.68 -13.68 -4.33
N PHE A 152 17.68 -13.51 -5.64
CA PHE A 152 16.73 -12.62 -6.32
C PHE A 152 16.20 -13.24 -7.60
N LYS A 153 15.07 -12.71 -8.06
CA LYS A 153 14.46 -13.02 -9.36
C LYS A 153 14.06 -11.74 -10.06
N ILE A 154 14.15 -11.75 -11.38
CA ILE A 154 13.46 -10.80 -12.25
C ILE A 154 12.40 -11.61 -13.00
N GLN A 155 11.15 -11.16 -12.96
CA GLN A 155 10.02 -11.88 -13.51
C GLN A 155 8.96 -10.91 -14.02
N SER A 156 8.12 -11.39 -14.94
CA SER A 156 6.84 -10.74 -15.23
C SER A 156 5.72 -11.50 -14.53
N ALA A 157 4.65 -10.81 -14.18
CA ALA A 157 3.47 -11.43 -13.59
C ALA A 157 2.22 -10.98 -14.33
N LYS A 158 1.19 -11.82 -14.33
CA LYS A 158 -0.13 -11.54 -14.90
C LYS A 158 -1.22 -12.09 -14.00
N TRP A 159 -2.36 -11.40 -13.96
CA TRP A 159 -3.54 -11.91 -13.29
C TRP A 159 -4.07 -13.17 -13.97
N ASP A 160 -4.55 -14.11 -13.17
CA ASP A 160 -5.40 -15.18 -13.68
C ASP A 160 -6.71 -14.62 -14.24
N LYS A 161 -7.44 -15.44 -15.02
CA LYS A 161 -8.71 -15.03 -15.66
C LYS A 161 -9.79 -14.56 -14.69
N ARG A 162 -9.67 -14.85 -13.39
CA ARG A 162 -10.62 -14.50 -12.33
C ARG A 162 -10.09 -13.38 -11.43
N HIS A 163 -8.91 -12.83 -11.71
CA HIS A 163 -8.19 -11.90 -10.85
C HIS A 163 -8.09 -12.41 -9.39
N ALA A 164 -7.99 -13.72 -9.20
CA ALA A 164 -7.92 -14.34 -7.88
C ALA A 164 -6.49 -14.56 -7.40
N SER A 165 -5.55 -14.69 -8.34
CA SER A 165 -4.12 -14.87 -8.09
C SER A 165 -3.30 -14.46 -9.30
N ALA A 166 -2.01 -14.19 -9.09
CA ALA A 166 -1.07 -13.90 -10.16
C ALA A 166 -0.25 -15.14 -10.56
N SER A 167 -0.04 -15.32 -11.85
CA SER A 167 0.96 -16.23 -12.41
C SER A 167 2.23 -15.46 -12.75
N TYR A 168 3.39 -16.10 -12.59
CA TYR A 168 4.69 -15.48 -12.80
C TYR A 168 5.50 -16.23 -13.84
N ASP A 169 6.07 -15.50 -14.80
CA ASP A 169 7.01 -15.99 -15.78
C ASP A 169 8.42 -15.57 -15.37
N LEU A 170 9.27 -16.55 -15.08
CA LEU A 170 10.65 -16.30 -14.67
C LEU A 170 11.47 -15.81 -15.87
N ILE A 171 12.04 -14.61 -15.74
CA ILE A 171 12.97 -14.06 -16.73
C ILE A 171 14.41 -14.37 -16.34
N TYR A 172 14.73 -14.19 -15.06
CA TYR A 172 16.06 -14.47 -14.50
C TYR A 172 15.99 -14.84 -13.02
N SER A 173 16.89 -15.72 -12.57
CA SER A 173 17.14 -15.97 -11.14
C SER A 173 18.63 -15.95 -10.85
N GLY A 174 19.02 -15.30 -9.76
CA GLY A 174 20.41 -15.24 -9.32
C GLY A 174 20.53 -15.04 -7.81
N GLY A 175 21.73 -14.69 -7.37
CA GLY A 175 22.01 -14.32 -5.99
C GLY A 175 23.04 -13.20 -5.93
N SER A 176 23.08 -12.51 -4.79
CA SER A 176 24.02 -11.41 -4.55
C SER A 176 24.49 -11.42 -3.10
N ASN A 177 25.80 -11.26 -2.91
CA ASN A 177 26.40 -11.09 -1.58
C ASN A 177 26.14 -9.69 -1.01
N GLU A 178 25.65 -8.76 -1.82
CA GLU A 178 25.32 -7.41 -1.38
C GLU A 178 23.99 -7.36 -0.61
N ILE A 179 23.17 -8.42 -0.68
CA ILE A 179 21.93 -8.51 0.10
C ILE A 179 22.28 -8.70 1.57
N ARG A 180 22.02 -7.68 2.38
CA ARG A 180 22.20 -7.70 3.83
C ARG A 180 21.12 -8.56 4.47
N GLN A 181 21.54 -9.71 5.00
CA GLN A 181 20.62 -10.69 5.58
C GLN A 181 20.30 -10.39 7.04
N GLY A 182 19.21 -10.96 7.56
CA GLY A 182 18.82 -10.77 8.95
C GLY A 182 17.87 -9.58 9.12
N ARG A 183 17.90 -8.98 10.31
CA ARG A 183 17.18 -7.73 10.60
C ARG A 183 18.03 -6.53 10.22
N GLN A 184 18.18 -6.33 8.92
CA GLN A 184 19.00 -5.25 8.35
C GLN A 184 18.20 -4.48 7.30
N ALA A 185 18.64 -3.25 7.05
CA ALA A 185 18.15 -2.41 5.97
C ALA A 185 18.89 -2.69 4.66
N ASN A 186 18.15 -2.64 3.55
CA ASN A 186 18.66 -2.73 2.19
C ASN A 186 18.03 -1.64 1.33
N THR A 187 18.79 -1.19 0.33
CA THR A 187 18.29 -0.37 -0.78
C THR A 187 18.27 -1.23 -2.03
N TYR A 188 17.13 -1.30 -2.69
CA TYR A 188 16.97 -2.00 -3.97
C TYR A 188 16.62 -0.99 -5.06
N THR A 189 17.32 -1.09 -6.18
CA THR A 189 17.08 -0.27 -7.37
C THR A 189 16.54 -1.17 -8.47
N PHE A 190 15.37 -0.86 -9.01
CA PHE A 190 14.85 -1.53 -10.21
C PHE A 190 14.59 -0.51 -11.31
N ILE A 191 15.22 -0.69 -12.46
CA ILE A 191 15.11 0.21 -13.62
C ILE A 191 14.45 -0.54 -14.76
N CYS A 192 13.40 0.05 -15.31
CA CYS A 192 12.78 -0.37 -16.56
C CYS A 192 13.03 0.72 -17.60
N GLN A 193 13.78 0.39 -18.65
CA GLN A 193 14.11 1.33 -19.72
C GLN A 193 13.96 0.63 -21.07
N GLY A 194 12.96 1.00 -21.85
CA GLY A 194 12.59 0.27 -23.06
C GLY A 194 12.33 -1.21 -22.73
N HIS A 195 13.20 -2.10 -23.22
CA HIS A 195 13.14 -3.55 -22.97
C HIS A 195 14.18 -4.01 -21.94
N THR A 196 15.00 -3.08 -21.43
CA THR A 196 16.07 -3.39 -20.50
C THR A 196 15.56 -3.31 -19.06
N LEU A 197 15.82 -4.37 -18.30
CA LEU A 197 15.54 -4.50 -16.88
C LEU A 197 16.86 -4.55 -16.12
N ILE A 198 17.03 -3.67 -15.13
CA ILE A 198 18.27 -3.56 -14.34
C ILE A 198 17.93 -3.64 -12.86
N LEU A 199 18.58 -4.56 -12.15
CA LEU A 199 18.51 -4.68 -10.70
C LEU A 199 19.84 -4.23 -10.08
N GLY A 200 19.76 -3.24 -9.20
CA GLY A 200 20.82 -2.84 -8.28
C GLY A 200 20.48 -3.21 -6.85
N ILE A 201 21.47 -3.61 -6.07
CA ILE A 201 21.33 -3.96 -4.65
C ILE A 201 22.42 -3.22 -3.88
N ASN A 202 22.01 -2.40 -2.90
CA ASN A 202 22.89 -1.61 -2.05
C ASN A 202 23.95 -0.80 -2.84
N GLY A 203 23.53 -0.23 -3.97
CA GLY A 203 24.39 0.59 -4.85
C GLY A 203 25.24 -0.20 -5.85
N VAL A 204 25.18 -1.54 -5.84
CA VAL A 204 25.95 -2.40 -6.76
C VAL A 204 25.02 -3.02 -7.81
N LEU A 205 25.44 -3.05 -9.07
CA LEU A 205 24.73 -3.73 -10.14
C LEU A 205 24.68 -5.24 -9.86
N ALA A 206 23.48 -5.79 -9.71
CA ALA A 206 23.26 -7.21 -9.50
C ALA A 206 22.95 -7.94 -10.82
N GLN A 207 22.13 -7.34 -11.70
CA GLN A 207 21.81 -7.90 -13.01
C GLN A 207 21.32 -6.83 -13.99
N GLN A 208 21.63 -7.02 -15.27
CA GLN A 208 21.04 -6.29 -16.39
C GLN A 208 20.69 -7.28 -17.50
N LEU A 209 19.48 -7.18 -18.06
CA LEU A 209 19.03 -8.03 -19.15
C LEU A 209 18.04 -7.31 -20.06
N THR A 210 17.82 -7.85 -21.26
CA THR A 210 16.79 -7.38 -22.19
C THR A 210 15.68 -8.42 -22.28
N ASP A 211 14.45 -8.03 -21.99
CA ASP A 211 13.27 -8.87 -22.21
C ASP A 211 12.57 -8.48 -23.53
N ASN A 212 12.72 -9.33 -24.54
CA ASN A 212 12.09 -9.13 -25.85
C ASN A 212 10.63 -9.59 -25.92
N SER A 213 10.11 -10.23 -24.86
CA SER A 213 8.70 -10.63 -24.82
C SER A 213 7.76 -9.44 -24.67
N LEU A 214 8.27 -8.31 -24.14
CA LEU A 214 7.54 -7.06 -23.92
C LEU A 214 6.18 -7.32 -23.25
N SER A 215 6.23 -7.95 -22.08
CA SER A 215 5.02 -8.35 -21.36
C SER A 215 4.16 -7.16 -20.96
N VAL A 216 4.79 -6.00 -20.66
CA VAL A 216 4.10 -4.77 -20.21
C VAL A 216 4.85 -3.51 -20.64
N ARG A 217 4.14 -2.53 -21.23
CA ARG A 217 4.77 -1.32 -21.81
C ARG A 217 4.82 -0.12 -20.89
N GLU A 218 3.78 0.05 -20.10
CA GLU A 218 3.57 1.21 -19.23
C GLU A 218 2.76 0.77 -18.03
N GLY A 219 2.96 1.43 -16.90
CA GLY A 219 2.09 1.25 -15.75
C GLY A 219 2.62 1.90 -14.50
N ASN A 220 1.91 1.68 -13.41
CA ASN A 220 2.25 2.19 -12.10
C ASN A 220 3.50 1.51 -11.52
N ILE A 221 4.04 2.07 -10.45
CA ILE A 221 5.10 1.43 -9.65
C ILE A 221 4.54 0.95 -8.34
N GLY A 222 5.28 0.10 -7.64
CA GLY A 222 4.88 -0.30 -6.30
C GLY A 222 5.89 -1.16 -5.59
N VAL A 223 5.47 -1.64 -4.43
CA VAL A 223 6.24 -2.51 -3.56
C VAL A 223 5.39 -3.70 -3.13
N GLY A 224 6.00 -4.85 -2.92
CA GLY A 224 5.34 -6.04 -2.42
C GLY A 224 6.19 -6.77 -1.39
N VAL A 225 5.51 -7.49 -0.50
CA VAL A 225 6.12 -8.32 0.52
C VAL A 225 5.47 -9.70 0.51
N SER A 226 6.31 -10.73 0.54
CA SER A 226 5.87 -12.13 0.49
C SER A 226 6.32 -12.91 1.72
N SER A 227 5.43 -13.75 2.23
CA SER A 227 5.71 -14.76 3.24
C SER A 227 5.74 -16.17 2.61
N TYR A 228 6.61 -17.03 3.16
CA TYR A 228 6.73 -18.42 2.72
C TYR A 228 6.31 -19.37 3.85
N ASN A 229 7.23 -20.17 4.39
CA ASN A 229 6.93 -21.21 5.37
C ASN A 229 7.38 -20.87 6.81
N VAL A 230 7.86 -19.65 7.06
CA VAL A 230 8.23 -19.16 8.40
C VAL A 230 7.61 -17.78 8.60
N ILE A 231 6.99 -17.59 9.75
CA ILE A 231 6.17 -16.43 10.12
C ILE A 231 6.47 -16.00 11.58
N PRO A 232 6.18 -14.75 11.97
CA PRO A 232 5.66 -13.66 11.14
C PRO A 232 6.73 -13.05 10.21
N VAL A 233 6.31 -12.58 9.05
CA VAL A 233 7.11 -11.71 8.18
C VAL A 233 6.70 -10.27 8.47
N ASN A 234 7.66 -9.41 8.77
CA ASN A 234 7.43 -8.00 9.02
C ASN A 234 8.52 -7.20 8.30
N VAL A 235 8.11 -6.36 7.36
CA VAL A 235 9.01 -5.53 6.55
C VAL A 235 8.51 -4.10 6.61
N GLY A 236 9.38 -3.16 6.97
CA GLY A 236 9.10 -1.73 6.88
C GLY A 236 9.72 -1.17 5.61
N VAL A 237 8.96 -0.44 4.81
CA VAL A 237 9.48 0.36 3.71
C VAL A 237 9.70 1.77 4.25
N ASN A 238 10.95 2.25 4.23
CA ASN A 238 11.31 3.59 4.69
C ASN A 238 11.03 4.63 3.61
N SER A 239 11.38 4.33 2.36
CA SER A 239 11.11 5.24 1.26
C SER A 239 10.95 4.53 -0.08
N VAL A 240 10.20 5.18 -0.97
CA VAL A 240 10.11 4.86 -2.40
C VAL A 240 10.43 6.11 -3.19
N GLU A 241 11.41 6.05 -4.07
CA GLU A 241 11.80 7.18 -4.91
C GLU A 241 11.81 6.75 -6.38
N THR A 242 11.21 7.57 -7.23
CA THR A 242 11.25 7.40 -8.68
C THR A 242 12.08 8.51 -9.32
N ARG A 243 12.81 8.17 -10.38
CA ARG A 243 13.63 9.10 -11.18
C ARG A 243 13.64 8.68 -12.64
N GLU A 244 14.12 9.57 -13.51
CA GLU A 244 14.54 9.17 -14.85
C GLU A 244 15.57 8.02 -14.77
N PRO A 245 15.52 7.03 -15.68
CA PRO A 245 16.41 5.87 -15.71
C PRO A 245 17.91 6.16 -15.67
#